data_AF-A0A0D3CSX0-F1
#
_entry.id   AF-A0A0D3CSX0-F1
#
_cell.length_a   1.000
_cell.length_b   1.000
_cell.length_c   1.000
_cell.angle_alpha   90.00
_cell.angle_beta   90.00
_cell.angle_gamma   90.00
#
_symmetry.space_group_name_H-M   'P 1'
#
loop_
_entity.id
_entity.type
_entity.pdbx_description
1 polymer ?
#
loop_
_entity_poly.entity_id
_entity_poly.type
_entity_poly.pdbx_seq_one_letter_code
_entity_poly.pdbx_strand_id
1 'polypeptide(L)'
;MFQKGISEYEEMGSSQRLKLLNFLCDETLSTTVLRDCLANPESVERKKEAKEKLNAAKANEQKLYQKLEDEFSKAQAENNGVELAIKQRLAIVSQMEAESELVFAGMQNATSPVELDDNGLTLWKLKSYNKEPNILLQDLGSWSDVCPHERWFAFSPEQKPQVEKYIACKKKERLIKNWKGNTALES
;
A
#
# COMPACT_ATOMS: atom_id res chain seq x y z
N MET A 1 23.48 -4.86 45.68
CA MET A 1 24.75 -5.22 44.98
C MET A 1 24.95 -4.51 43.63
N PHE A 2 24.17 -3.47 43.28
CA PHE A 2 24.33 -2.74 41.99
C PHE A 2 24.51 -1.22 42.13
N GLN A 3 24.58 -0.68 43.35
CA GLN A 3 24.69 0.77 43.58
C GLN A 3 25.86 1.41 42.83
N LYS A 4 27.00 0.72 42.75
CA LYS A 4 28.17 1.19 42.00
C LYS A 4 27.90 1.33 40.50
N GLY A 5 27.21 0.35 39.89
CA GLY A 5 26.88 0.39 38.46
C GLY A 5 25.82 1.43 38.11
N ILE A 6 24.90 1.73 39.02
CA ILE A 6 23.89 2.79 38.83
C ILE A 6 24.57 4.16 38.83
N SER A 7 25.43 4.45 39.80
CA SER A 7 26.18 5.70 39.85
C SER A 7 27.10 5.87 38.63
N GLU A 8 27.79 4.80 38.19
CA GLU A 8 28.63 4.85 36.98
C GLU A 8 27.82 5.10 35.70
N TYR A 9 26.59 4.57 35.60
CA TYR A 9 25.69 4.86 34.48
C TYR A 9 25.17 6.30 34.52
N GLU A 10 24.85 6.81 35.71
CA GLU A 10 24.41 8.20 35.91
C GLU A 10 25.51 9.22 35.59
N GLU A 11 26.77 8.90 35.82
CA GLU A 11 27.91 9.75 35.44
C GLU A 11 28.30 9.60 33.95
N MET A 12 27.79 8.58 33.27
CA MET A 12 28.09 8.30 31.87
C MET A 12 27.46 9.34 30.93
N GLY A 13 28.23 9.81 29.93
CA GLY A 13 27.74 10.72 28.92
C GLY A 13 26.78 10.04 27.92
N SER A 14 25.93 10.83 27.25
CA SER A 14 24.89 10.32 26.34
C SER A 14 25.41 9.38 25.24
N SER A 15 26.60 9.66 24.69
CA SER A 15 27.22 8.81 23.67
C SER A 15 27.58 7.41 24.20
N GLN A 16 28.12 7.34 25.41
CA GLN A 16 28.48 6.08 26.04
C GLN A 16 27.23 5.29 26.47
N ARG A 17 26.20 5.98 27.00
CA ARG A 17 24.91 5.34 27.31
C ARG A 17 24.24 4.74 26.07
N LEU A 18 24.30 5.45 24.94
CA LEU A 18 23.77 4.95 23.67
C LEU A 18 24.54 3.72 23.18
N LYS A 19 25.88 3.70 23.32
CA LYS A 19 26.70 2.51 23.02
C LYS A 19 26.33 1.32 23.92
N LEU A 20 26.11 1.55 25.20
CA LEU A 20 25.69 0.49 26.13
C LEU A 20 24.30 -0.05 25.78
N LEU A 21 23.34 0.82 25.48
CA LEU A 21 22.01 0.40 25.02
C LEU A 21 22.09 -0.43 23.74
N ASN A 22 22.88 0.04 22.76
CA ASN A 22 23.11 -0.67 21.52
C ASN A 22 23.68 -2.07 21.75
N PHE A 23 24.66 -2.19 22.63
CA PHE A 23 25.25 -3.48 23.02
C PHE A 23 24.21 -4.40 23.68
N LEU A 24 23.40 -3.89 24.62
CA LEU A 24 22.35 -4.68 25.27
C LEU A 24 21.28 -5.15 24.28
N CYS A 25 20.91 -4.32 23.32
CA CYS A 25 20.01 -4.71 22.24
C CYS A 25 20.63 -5.80 21.35
N ASP A 26 21.91 -5.71 21.04
CA ASP A 26 22.61 -6.72 20.25
C ASP A 26 22.67 -8.07 20.98
N GLU A 27 22.99 -8.07 22.27
CA GLU A 27 23.05 -9.30 23.08
C GLU A 27 21.66 -9.92 23.33
N THR A 28 20.64 -9.09 23.60
CA THR A 28 19.31 -9.58 24.01
C THR A 28 18.40 -9.88 22.83
N LEU A 29 18.49 -9.07 21.77
CA LEU A 29 17.57 -9.09 20.63
C LEU A 29 18.27 -9.45 19.32
N SER A 30 19.59 -9.72 19.34
CA SER A 30 20.39 -10.03 18.14
C SER A 30 20.23 -8.98 17.03
N THR A 31 20.17 -7.70 17.42
CA THR A 31 19.98 -6.58 16.47
C THR A 31 21.17 -6.29 15.57
N THR A 32 22.28 -7.01 15.75
CA THR A 32 23.52 -6.87 14.94
C THR A 32 23.21 -7.01 13.46
N VAL A 33 22.46 -8.04 13.08
CA VAL A 33 22.08 -8.30 11.68
C VAL A 33 21.24 -7.17 11.10
N LEU A 34 20.28 -6.65 11.87
CA LEU A 34 19.43 -5.52 11.43
C LEU A 34 20.24 -4.23 11.28
N ARG A 35 21.17 -3.98 12.21
CA ARG A 35 22.05 -2.82 12.21
C ARG A 35 23.02 -2.85 11.03
N ASP A 36 23.58 -4.02 10.73
CA ASP A 36 24.47 -4.23 9.58
C ASP A 36 23.72 -4.08 8.25
N CYS A 37 22.48 -4.56 8.17
CA CYS A 37 21.62 -4.32 7.00
C CYS A 37 21.33 -2.82 6.79
N LEU A 38 21.13 -2.06 7.87
CA LEU A 38 20.89 -0.62 7.82
C LEU A 38 22.16 0.19 7.53
N ALA A 39 23.31 -0.29 8.00
CA ALA A 39 24.61 0.34 7.79
C ALA A 39 25.24 -0.02 6.43
N ASN A 40 24.69 -1.00 5.71
CA ASN A 40 25.26 -1.46 4.44
C ASN A 40 25.16 -0.35 3.37
N PRO A 41 26.29 0.18 2.85
CA PRO A 41 26.30 1.20 1.79
C PRO A 41 25.59 0.74 0.51
N GLU A 42 25.54 -0.57 0.23
CA GLU A 42 24.77 -1.09 -0.91
C GLU A 42 23.28 -0.82 -0.79
N SER A 43 22.72 -0.76 0.43
CA SER A 43 21.31 -0.42 0.64
C SER A 43 21.01 1.05 0.34
N VAL A 44 22.00 1.92 0.58
CA VAL A 44 21.90 3.36 0.29
C VAL A 44 21.93 3.59 -1.22
N GLU A 45 22.83 2.91 -1.93
CA GLU A 45 22.88 2.94 -3.40
C GLU A 45 21.63 2.33 -4.03
N ARG A 46 21.17 1.15 -3.57
CA ARG A 46 19.91 0.56 -4.04
C ARG A 46 18.70 1.46 -3.79
N LYS A 47 18.66 2.17 -2.66
CA LYS A 47 17.59 3.14 -2.35
C LYS A 47 17.65 4.35 -3.28
N LYS A 48 18.84 4.82 -3.63
CA LYS A 48 19.03 5.91 -4.61
C LYS A 48 18.60 5.47 -6.01
N GLU A 49 19.02 4.29 -6.44
CA GLU A 49 18.67 3.72 -7.74
C GLU A 49 17.16 3.45 -7.87
N ALA A 50 16.53 2.94 -6.81
CA ALA A 50 15.08 2.76 -6.76
C ALA A 50 14.32 4.10 -6.81
N LYS A 51 14.83 5.13 -6.12
CA LYS A 51 14.26 6.49 -6.17
C LYS A 51 14.39 7.13 -7.55
N GLU A 52 15.51 6.91 -8.23
CA GLU A 52 15.71 7.37 -9.61
C GLU A 52 14.78 6.65 -10.60
N LYS A 53 14.62 5.33 -10.48
CA LYS A 53 13.65 4.55 -11.28
C LYS A 53 12.21 4.99 -11.05
N LEU A 54 11.83 5.26 -9.80
CA LEU A 54 10.50 5.78 -9.46
C LEU A 54 10.24 7.16 -10.09
N ASN A 55 11.22 8.06 -10.00
CA ASN A 55 11.11 9.38 -10.60
C ASN A 55 11.04 9.31 -12.13
N ALA A 56 11.80 8.41 -12.76
CA ALA A 56 11.73 8.17 -14.20
C ALA A 56 10.36 7.63 -14.64
N ALA A 57 9.79 6.69 -13.87
CA ALA A 57 8.43 6.18 -14.12
C ALA A 57 7.38 7.29 -13.98
N LYS A 58 7.44 8.10 -12.92
CA LYS A 58 6.53 9.23 -12.70
C LYS A 58 6.62 10.30 -13.79
N ALA A 59 7.82 10.58 -14.29
CA ALA A 59 8.01 11.51 -15.41
C ALA A 59 7.42 10.96 -16.72
N ASN A 60 7.51 9.65 -16.96
CA ASN A 60 6.89 9.01 -18.12
C ASN A 60 5.37 8.99 -18.01
N GLU A 61 4.82 8.73 -16.82
CA GLU A 61 3.40 8.82 -16.53
C GLU A 61 2.85 10.23 -16.83
N GLN A 62 3.51 11.28 -16.33
CA GLN A 62 3.12 12.66 -16.63
C GLN A 62 3.18 12.99 -18.13
N LYS A 63 4.19 12.49 -18.85
CA LYS A 63 4.28 12.64 -20.31
C LYS A 63 3.12 11.96 -21.03
N LEU A 64 2.68 10.79 -20.57
CA LEU A 64 1.54 10.09 -21.16
C LEU A 64 0.24 10.84 -20.90
N TYR A 65 0.02 11.36 -19.69
CA TYR A 65 -1.14 12.19 -19.38
C TYR A 65 -1.17 13.47 -20.22
N GLN A 66 -0.04 14.16 -20.36
CA GLN A 66 0.03 15.36 -21.21
C GLN A 66 -0.29 15.03 -22.66
N LYS A 67 0.24 13.92 -23.19
CA LYS A 67 -0.03 13.49 -24.57
C LYS A 67 -1.50 13.15 -24.78
N LEU A 68 -2.16 12.51 -23.82
CA LEU A 68 -3.60 12.24 -23.86
C LEU A 68 -4.42 13.53 -23.84
N GLU A 69 -4.04 14.49 -23.00
CA GLU A 69 -4.73 15.79 -22.92
C GLU A 69 -4.56 16.61 -24.21
N ASP A 70 -3.37 16.57 -24.83
CA ASP A 70 -3.10 17.20 -26.11
C ASP A 70 -3.88 16.53 -27.25
N GLU A 71 -3.93 15.20 -27.29
CA GLU A 71 -4.73 14.44 -28.28
C GLU A 71 -6.23 14.68 -28.10
N PHE A 72 -6.72 14.78 -26.85
CA PHE A 72 -8.11 15.12 -26.55
C PHE A 72 -8.45 16.54 -27.00
N SER A 73 -7.61 17.51 -26.69
CA SER A 73 -7.77 18.90 -27.11
C SER A 73 -7.75 19.05 -28.64
N LYS A 74 -6.86 18.30 -29.31
CA LYS A 74 -6.80 18.24 -30.78
C LYS A 74 -8.06 17.60 -31.38
N ALA A 75 -8.52 16.47 -30.85
CA ALA A 75 -9.74 15.80 -31.31
C ALA A 75 -11.00 16.66 -31.09
N GLN A 76 -11.02 17.46 -30.03
CA GLN A 76 -12.09 18.44 -29.76
C GLN A 76 -12.03 19.63 -30.72
N ALA A 77 -10.84 20.10 -31.10
CA ALA A 77 -10.68 21.18 -32.08
C ALA A 77 -10.97 20.75 -33.52
N GLU A 78 -10.67 19.50 -33.89
CA GLU A 78 -10.93 18.94 -35.22
C GLU A 78 -12.42 18.56 -35.43
N ASN A 79 -13.15 18.25 -34.35
CA ASN A 79 -14.59 18.04 -34.39
C ASN A 79 -15.33 19.32 -33.95
N ASN A 80 -15.72 20.15 -34.91
CA ASN A 80 -16.67 21.26 -34.73
C ASN A 80 -18.04 20.76 -34.19
N GLY A 81 -18.12 20.43 -32.90
CA GLY A 81 -19.36 20.14 -32.19
C GLY A 81 -20.05 18.82 -32.54
N VAL A 82 -19.37 17.82 -33.09
CA VAL A 82 -19.94 16.47 -33.25
C VAL A 82 -19.38 15.56 -32.17
N GLU A 83 -20.28 15.15 -31.29
CA GLU A 83 -20.06 14.22 -30.19
C GLU A 83 -19.28 12.98 -30.64
N LEU A 84 -18.09 12.79 -30.05
CA LEU A 84 -17.23 11.60 -30.20
C LEU A 84 -18.08 10.34 -30.35
N ALA A 85 -18.10 9.78 -31.56
CA ALA A 85 -18.94 8.64 -31.89
C ALA A 85 -18.66 7.52 -30.88
N ILE A 86 -19.71 7.06 -30.20
CA ILE A 86 -19.71 6.14 -29.04
C ILE A 86 -18.68 5.00 -29.14
N LYS A 87 -18.39 4.50 -30.35
CA LYS A 87 -17.37 3.48 -30.62
C LYS A 87 -15.94 3.88 -30.22
N GLN A 88 -15.55 5.14 -30.42
CA GLN A 88 -14.22 5.64 -30.03
C GLN A 88 -14.10 5.76 -28.50
N ARG A 89 -15.16 6.22 -27.82
CA ARG A 89 -15.21 6.25 -26.35
C ARG A 89 -15.12 4.85 -25.76
N LEU A 90 -15.84 3.87 -26.34
CA LEU A 90 -15.77 2.47 -25.92
C LEU A 90 -14.38 1.86 -26.13
N ALA A 91 -13.71 2.16 -27.25
CA ALA A 91 -12.36 1.67 -27.52
C ALA A 91 -11.33 2.20 -26.50
N ILE A 92 -11.43 3.47 -26.12
CA ILE A 92 -10.55 4.08 -25.10
C ILE A 92 -10.80 3.44 -23.73
N VAL A 93 -12.07 3.24 -23.34
CA VAL A 93 -12.41 2.56 -22.08
C VAL A 93 -11.86 1.13 -22.06
N SER A 94 -12.04 0.36 -23.13
CA SER A 94 -11.49 -1.01 -23.20
C SER A 94 -9.95 -1.05 -23.16
N GLN A 95 -9.27 -0.03 -23.70
CA GLN A 95 -7.81 0.06 -23.59
C GLN A 95 -7.38 0.41 -22.15
N MET A 96 -8.08 1.34 -21.49
CA MET A 96 -7.85 1.70 -20.09
C MET A 96 -8.05 0.51 -19.14
N GLU A 97 -9.08 -0.32 -19.39
CA GLU A 97 -9.33 -1.54 -18.62
C GLU A 97 -8.20 -2.57 -18.80
N ALA A 98 -7.74 -2.78 -20.04
CA ALA A 98 -6.63 -3.70 -20.32
C ALA A 98 -5.30 -3.24 -19.70
N GLU A 99 -5.01 -1.94 -19.75
CA GLU A 99 -3.80 -1.36 -19.12
C GLU A 99 -3.88 -1.41 -17.58
N SER A 100 -5.07 -1.20 -17.00
CA SER A 100 -5.32 -1.39 -15.56
C SER A 100 -5.13 -2.84 -15.12
N GLU A 101 -5.61 -3.82 -15.89
CA GLU A 101 -5.38 -5.24 -15.61
C GLU A 101 -3.89 -5.62 -15.63
N LEU A 102 -3.10 -5.04 -16.53
CA LEU A 102 -1.64 -5.25 -16.59
C LEU A 102 -0.92 -4.64 -15.38
N VAL A 103 -1.34 -3.44 -14.93
CA VAL A 103 -0.82 -2.81 -13.71
C VAL A 103 -1.22 -3.60 -12.46
N PHE A 104 -2.44 -4.11 -12.39
CA PHE A 104 -2.90 -5.00 -11.31
C PHE A 104 -2.17 -6.34 -11.31
N ALA A 105 -1.89 -6.92 -12.48
CA ALA A 105 -1.13 -8.16 -12.62
C ALA A 105 0.33 -8.02 -12.14
N GLY A 106 0.96 -6.86 -12.38
CA GLY A 106 2.27 -6.53 -11.81
C GLY A 106 2.27 -6.41 -10.28
N MET A 107 1.13 -6.04 -9.69
CA MET A 107 0.94 -5.89 -8.25
C MET A 107 0.52 -7.19 -7.52
N GLN A 108 0.13 -8.25 -8.25
CA GLN A 108 -0.39 -9.51 -7.66
C GLN A 108 0.59 -10.29 -6.76
N ASN A 109 1.86 -9.86 -6.70
CA ASN A 109 2.87 -10.43 -5.82
C ASN A 109 2.93 -9.79 -4.42
N ALA A 110 2.21 -8.70 -4.16
CA ALA A 110 2.19 -8.07 -2.84
C ALA A 110 0.76 -7.74 -2.43
N THR A 111 0.29 -8.42 -1.38
CA THR A 111 -0.78 -7.98 -0.47
C THR A 111 -1.96 -7.21 -1.07
N SER A 112 -3.07 -7.90 -1.35
CA SER A 112 -4.29 -7.23 -1.82
C SER A 112 -5.11 -6.68 -0.64
N PRO A 113 -5.46 -5.38 -0.64
CA PRO A 113 -6.45 -4.85 0.27
C PRO A 113 -7.82 -5.46 -0.06
N VAL A 114 -8.51 -5.93 0.96
CA VAL A 114 -9.94 -6.16 0.92
C VAL A 114 -10.57 -4.87 1.41
N GLU A 115 -10.75 -3.91 0.49
CA GLU A 115 -11.46 -2.67 0.80
C GLU A 115 -12.84 -3.02 1.34
N LEU A 116 -13.14 -2.47 2.51
CA LEU A 116 -14.30 -2.81 3.29
C LEU A 116 -14.76 -1.58 4.06
N ASP A 117 -15.67 -0.82 3.44
CA ASP A 117 -16.44 0.30 4.00
C ASP A 117 -15.85 1.71 3.80
N ASP A 118 -16.76 2.69 3.69
CA ASP A 118 -16.53 4.14 3.64
C ASP A 118 -16.08 4.71 5.00
N ASN A 119 -16.11 3.87 6.05
CA ASN A 119 -15.76 4.22 7.43
C ASN A 119 -14.26 4.26 7.74
N GLY A 120 -13.37 4.16 6.73
CA GLY A 120 -11.92 4.26 6.91
C GLY A 120 -11.25 3.02 7.50
N LEU A 121 -11.95 1.87 7.47
CA LEU A 121 -11.43 0.57 7.89
C LEU A 121 -11.02 -0.25 6.64
N THR A 122 -9.82 -0.81 6.64
CA THR A 122 -9.33 -1.64 5.53
C THR A 122 -8.85 -2.99 6.05
N LEU A 123 -9.39 -4.07 5.50
CA LEU A 123 -8.87 -5.42 5.78
C LEU A 123 -7.76 -5.77 4.81
N TRP A 124 -6.66 -6.32 5.33
CA TRP A 124 -5.50 -6.70 4.54
C TRP A 124 -5.31 -8.21 4.62
N LYS A 125 -5.24 -8.89 3.47
CA LYS A 125 -4.88 -10.31 3.42
C LYS A 125 -3.42 -10.43 3.00
N LEU A 126 -2.54 -10.64 3.98
CA LEU A 126 -1.10 -10.78 3.78
C LEU A 126 -0.75 -12.22 3.38
N LYS A 127 0.00 -12.39 2.30
CA LYS A 127 0.68 -13.67 2.01
C LYS A 127 1.88 -13.78 2.96
N SER A 128 1.87 -14.77 3.86
CA SER A 128 2.98 -15.07 4.77
C SER A 128 3.83 -16.20 4.22
N TYR A 129 5.04 -16.37 4.75
CA TYR A 129 5.85 -17.59 4.56
C TYR A 129 5.12 -18.83 5.11
N ASN A 130 4.27 -18.64 6.11
CA ASN A 130 3.38 -19.68 6.61
C ASN A 130 2.26 -19.95 5.59
N LYS A 131 1.84 -21.21 5.45
CA LYS A 131 0.78 -21.62 4.51
C LYS A 131 -0.56 -20.90 4.75
N GLU A 132 -0.76 -20.36 5.96
CA GLU A 132 -1.95 -19.58 6.30
C GLU A 132 -1.71 -18.08 6.08
N PRO A 133 -2.54 -17.42 5.23
CA PRO A 133 -2.47 -15.98 5.04
C PRO A 133 -2.91 -15.27 6.32
N ASN A 134 -2.19 -14.22 6.71
CA ASN A 134 -2.55 -13.43 7.89
C ASN A 134 -3.52 -12.33 7.50
N ILE A 135 -4.55 -12.10 8.31
CA ILE A 135 -5.54 -11.05 8.08
C ILE A 135 -5.32 -9.96 9.11
N LEU A 136 -5.18 -8.72 8.65
CA LEU A 136 -5.06 -7.53 9.50
C LEU A 136 -6.19 -6.55 9.22
N LEU A 137 -6.55 -5.77 10.23
CA LEU A 137 -7.43 -4.61 10.10
C LEU A 137 -6.61 -3.34 10.30
N GLN A 138 -6.66 -2.46 9.32
CA GLN A 138 -6.12 -1.10 9.39
C GLN A 138 -7.28 -0.14 9.66
N ASP A 139 -7.16 0.66 10.69
CA ASP A 139 -8.08 1.73 11.03
C ASP A 139 -7.35 3.06 10.81
N LEU A 140 -7.74 3.79 9.76
CA LEU A 140 -7.15 5.08 9.41
C LEU A 140 -7.70 6.24 10.27
N GLY A 141 -8.72 5.99 11.09
CA GLY A 141 -9.39 7.01 11.88
C GLY A 141 -10.06 8.08 11.01
N SER A 142 -10.33 9.24 11.60
CA SER A 142 -10.87 10.39 10.87
C SER A 142 -9.76 11.12 10.12
N TRP A 143 -10.01 11.42 8.85
CA TRP A 143 -9.13 12.24 8.00
C TRP A 143 -9.08 13.72 8.43
N SER A 144 -9.87 14.13 9.44
CA SER A 144 -9.92 15.50 9.95
C SER A 144 -8.77 15.89 10.87
N ASP A 145 -8.00 14.93 11.38
CA ASP A 145 -6.88 15.19 12.28
C ASP A 145 -5.57 15.41 11.50
N VAL A 146 -4.78 16.39 11.95
CA VAL A 146 -3.46 16.76 11.38
C VAL A 146 -2.47 15.59 11.39
N CYS A 147 -2.74 14.55 12.18
CA CYS A 147 -2.09 13.24 12.13
C CYS A 147 -3.18 12.15 12.24
N PRO A 148 -3.41 11.34 11.19
CA PRO A 148 -4.28 10.18 11.31
C PRO A 148 -3.69 9.23 12.37
N HIS A 149 -4.48 8.90 13.39
CA HIS A 149 -4.12 7.91 14.40
C HIS A 149 -4.31 6.52 13.81
N GLU A 150 -3.44 6.15 12.87
CA GLU A 150 -3.49 4.86 12.23
C GLU A 150 -3.27 3.73 13.25
N ARG A 151 -4.18 2.76 13.28
CA ARG A 151 -4.11 1.60 14.17
C ARG A 151 -4.20 0.31 13.37
N TRP A 152 -3.41 -0.68 13.79
CA TRP A 152 -3.38 -2.00 13.19
C TRP A 152 -3.82 -3.05 14.20
N PHE A 153 -4.74 -3.92 13.79
CA PHE A 153 -5.24 -5.01 14.61
C PHE A 153 -5.01 -6.36 13.92
N ALA A 154 -4.51 -7.32 14.68
CA ALA A 154 -4.41 -8.71 14.26
C ALA A 154 -5.55 -9.52 14.88
N PHE A 155 -6.11 -10.44 14.11
CA PHE A 155 -7.16 -11.34 14.59
C PHE A 155 -6.57 -12.58 15.26
N SER A 156 -7.16 -12.99 16.37
CA SER A 156 -6.81 -14.26 17.00
C SER A 156 -7.22 -15.45 16.12
N PRO A 157 -6.61 -16.64 16.30
CA PRO A 157 -6.98 -17.84 15.54
C PRO A 157 -8.48 -18.17 15.58
N GLU A 158 -9.14 -17.88 16.70
CA GLU A 158 -10.57 -18.12 16.90
C GLU A 158 -11.45 -17.13 16.13
N GLN A 159 -10.96 -15.90 15.92
CA GLN A 159 -11.65 -14.84 15.19
C GLN A 159 -11.49 -14.96 13.67
N LYS A 160 -10.37 -15.50 13.20
CA LYS A 160 -10.04 -15.62 11.76
C LYS A 160 -11.16 -16.27 10.92
N PRO A 161 -11.77 -17.41 11.31
CA PRO A 161 -12.83 -18.03 10.51
C PRO A 161 -14.07 -17.14 10.37
N GLN A 162 -14.39 -16.33 11.37
CA GLN A 162 -15.53 -15.42 11.34
C GLN A 162 -15.27 -14.25 10.38
N VAL A 163 -14.05 -13.70 10.43
CA VAL A 163 -13.60 -12.63 9.52
C VAL A 163 -13.56 -13.11 8.07
N GLU A 164 -13.09 -14.34 7.82
CA GLU A 164 -13.10 -14.91 6.46
C GLU A 164 -14.51 -15.10 5.91
N LYS A 165 -15.45 -15.60 6.73
CA LYS A 165 -16.87 -15.69 6.36
C LYS A 165 -17.44 -14.32 6.03
N TYR A 166 -17.11 -13.31 6.83
CA TYR A 166 -17.54 -11.94 6.61
C TYR A 166 -17.01 -11.37 5.29
N ILE A 167 -15.71 -11.54 5.01
CA ILE A 167 -15.09 -11.14 3.73
C ILE A 167 -15.78 -11.82 2.55
N ALA A 168 -16.03 -13.13 2.64
CA ALA A 168 -16.71 -13.89 1.60
C ALA A 168 -18.14 -13.38 1.35
N CYS A 169 -18.88 -13.08 2.43
CA CYS A 169 -20.21 -12.49 2.36
C CYS A 169 -20.19 -11.13 1.63
N LYS A 170 -19.26 -10.24 2.02
CA LYS A 170 -19.11 -8.91 1.41
C LYS A 170 -18.73 -8.96 -0.06
N LYS A 171 -17.89 -9.91 -0.47
CA LYS A 171 -17.59 -10.15 -1.89
C LYS A 171 -18.84 -10.55 -2.66
N LYS A 172 -19.66 -11.44 -2.10
CA LYS A 172 -20.93 -11.87 -2.71
C LYS A 172 -21.92 -10.71 -2.85
N GLU A 173 -22.06 -9.87 -1.83
CA GLU A 173 -22.90 -8.66 -1.88
C GLU A 173 -22.46 -7.70 -3.01
N ARG A 174 -21.15 -7.48 -3.17
CA ARG A 174 -20.60 -6.65 -4.26
C ARG A 174 -20.92 -7.23 -5.64
N LEU A 175 -20.72 -8.52 -5.84
CA LEU A 175 -21.04 -9.19 -7.10
C LEU A 175 -22.53 -9.05 -7.45
N ILE A 176 -23.41 -9.16 -6.46
CA ILE A 176 -24.87 -8.98 -6.66
C ILE A 176 -25.20 -7.52 -7.00
N LYS A 177 -24.58 -6.54 -6.34
CA LYS A 177 -24.76 -5.11 -6.65
C LYS A 177 -24.29 -4.77 -8.06
N ASN A 178 -23.11 -5.24 -8.46
CA ASN A 178 -22.57 -5.01 -9.80
C ASN A 178 -23.44 -5.66 -10.88
N TRP A 179 -23.96 -6.87 -10.62
CA TRP A 179 -24.88 -7.55 -11.54
C TRP A 179 -26.20 -6.79 -11.73
N LYS A 180 -26.75 -6.21 -10.66
CA LYS A 180 -27.96 -5.36 -10.72
C LYS A 180 -27.70 -4.00 -11.38
N GLY A 181 -26.51 -3.42 -11.20
CA GLY A 181 -26.12 -2.17 -11.86
C GLY A 181 -26.00 -2.33 -13.38
N ASN A 182 -25.40 -3.44 -13.83
CA ASN A 182 -25.24 -3.70 -15.27
C ASN A 182 -26.56 -4.01 -15.97
N THR A 183 -27.50 -4.68 -15.29
CA THR A 183 -28.84 -4.96 -15.86
C THR A 183 -29.75 -3.73 -15.94
N ALA A 184 -29.53 -2.71 -15.09
CA ALA A 184 -30.26 -1.44 -15.16
C ALA A 184 -29.75 -0.49 -16.26
N LEU A 185 -28.54 -0.71 -16.79
CA LEU A 185 -27.96 0.05 -17.91
C LEU A 185 -28.35 -0.53 -19.29
N GLU A 186 -28.93 -1.73 -19.33
CA GLU A 186 -29.36 -2.43 -20.55
C GLU A 186 -30.89 -2.38 -20.79
N SER A 187 -31.66 -1.63 -19.97
CA SER A 187 -33.11 -1.44 -20.10
C SER A 187 -33.45 0.00 -20.48
#